data_AF-A0A347WJC4-F1
#
_entry.id   AF-A0A347WJC4-F1
#
_cell.length_a   1.000
_cell.length_b   1.000
_cell.length_c   1.000
_cell.angle_alpha   90.00
_cell.angle_beta   90.00
_cell.angle_gamma   90.00
#
_symmetry.space_group_name_H-M   'P 1'
#
loop_
_entity.id
_entity.type
_entity.pdbx_description
1 polymer ?
#
loop_
_entity_poly.entity_id
_entity_poly.type
_entity_poly.pdbx_seq_one_letter_code
_entity_poly.pdbx_strand_id
1 'polypeptide(L)'
;MEKILKRLQTLRKNKEQGFSLLEMLIVLIVVALLMVILIPNISSQRDRIDEQGKANITEIVHSQAQAYQMVEGAGPVSLDTLVSSGYLTDKQADEAVKRMDGINSRADTVQ
;
A
#
# COMPACT_ATOMS: atom_id res chain seq x y z
N MET A 1 -6.74 -6.81 -75.23
CA MET A 1 -5.65 -7.19 -74.30
C MET A 1 -5.33 -6.12 -73.26
N GLU A 2 -5.37 -4.83 -73.60
CA GLU A 2 -5.04 -3.74 -72.67
C GLU A 2 -5.89 -3.67 -71.39
N LYS A 3 -7.17 -4.06 -71.44
CA LYS A 3 -8.04 -4.09 -70.26
C LYS A 3 -7.54 -5.05 -69.17
N ILE A 4 -6.85 -6.13 -69.55
CA ILE A 4 -6.29 -7.10 -68.60
C ILE A 4 -5.03 -6.50 -67.94
N LEU A 5 -4.17 -5.87 -68.74
CA LEU A 5 -2.99 -5.14 -68.26
C LEU A 5 -3.36 -4.01 -67.29
N LYS A 6 -4.41 -3.23 -67.58
CA LYS A 6 -4.90 -2.19 -66.66
C LYS A 6 -5.40 -2.75 -65.33
N ARG A 7 -6.09 -3.91 -65.34
CA ARG A 7 -6.56 -4.55 -64.10
C ARG A 7 -5.41 -5.08 -63.24
N LEU A 8 -4.33 -5.56 -63.85
CA LEU A 8 -3.13 -5.99 -63.12
C LEU A 8 -2.41 -4.79 -62.46
N GLN A 9 -2.41 -3.62 -63.09
CA GLN A 9 -1.81 -2.40 -62.51
C GLN A 9 -2.60 -1.85 -61.30
N THR A 10 -3.93 -2.00 -61.29
CA THR A 10 -4.77 -1.54 -60.18
C THR A 10 -4.57 -2.36 -58.90
N LEU A 11 -4.16 -3.64 -59.00
CA LEU A 11 -3.92 -4.51 -57.84
C LEU A 11 -2.63 -4.15 -57.06
N ARG A 12 -1.70 -3.40 -57.66
CA ARG A 12 -0.41 -3.03 -57.03
C ARG A 12 -0.49 -1.75 -56.19
N LYS A 13 -1.68 -1.21 -55.94
CA LYS A 13 -1.86 0.17 -55.45
C LYS A 13 -2.37 0.33 -54.02
N ASN A 14 -2.35 -0.72 -53.21
CA ASN A 14 -2.68 -0.63 -51.78
C ASN A 14 -1.46 -1.00 -50.96
N LYS A 15 -0.56 -0.03 -50.76
CA LYS A 15 0.45 -0.09 -49.68
C LYS A 15 -0.19 0.52 -48.44
N GLU A 16 -0.91 -0.30 -47.69
CA GLU A 16 -1.32 0.05 -46.33
C GLU A 16 -0.06 0.31 -45.52
N GLN A 17 0.09 1.51 -44.96
CA GLN A 17 1.21 1.84 -44.07
C GLN A 17 0.91 1.22 -42.70
N GLY A 18 1.38 -0.01 -42.49
CA GLY A 18 1.29 -0.71 -41.21
C GLY A 18 2.37 -0.25 -40.22
N PHE A 19 2.07 -0.38 -38.93
CA PHE A 19 3.02 -0.17 -37.84
C PHE A 19 4.30 -0.98 -38.07
N SER A 20 5.46 -0.35 -37.89
CA SER A 20 6.74 -1.04 -37.97
C SER A 20 7.04 -1.81 -36.66
N LEU A 21 7.75 -2.92 -36.76
CA LEU A 21 8.28 -3.61 -35.57
C LEU A 21 9.21 -2.71 -34.75
N LEU A 22 9.91 -1.80 -35.43
CA LEU A 22 10.82 -0.84 -34.82
C LEU A 22 10.07 0.17 -33.94
N GLU A 23 8.89 0.64 -34.36
CA GLU A 23 8.04 1.51 -33.53
C GLU A 23 7.58 0.79 -32.26
N MET A 24 7.14 -0.46 -32.36
CA MET A 24 6.72 -1.22 -31.17
C MET A 24 7.91 -1.47 -30.22
N LEU A 25 9.11 -1.67 -30.74
CA LEU A 25 10.32 -1.81 -29.92
C LEU A 25 10.63 -0.54 -29.14
N ILE A 26 10.58 0.63 -29.79
CA ILE A 26 10.80 1.92 -29.13
C ILE A 26 9.75 2.16 -28.04
N VAL A 27 8.48 1.82 -28.30
CA VAL A 27 7.40 1.97 -27.31
C VAL A 27 7.67 1.13 -26.06
N LEU A 28 8.10 -0.13 -26.21
CA LEU A 28 8.45 -0.98 -25.06
C LEU A 28 9.62 -0.42 -24.25
N ILE A 29 10.62 0.16 -24.92
CA ILE A 29 11.77 0.81 -24.28
C ILE A 29 11.31 2.03 -23.47
N VAL A 30 10.45 2.88 -24.04
CA VAL A 30 9.94 4.07 -23.35
C VAL A 30 9.11 3.69 -22.11
N VAL A 31 8.22 2.70 -22.22
CA VAL A 31 7.40 2.23 -21.08
C VAL A 31 8.27 1.67 -19.96
N ALA A 32 9.33 0.92 -20.29
CA ALA A 32 10.27 0.40 -19.30
C ALA A 32 11.01 1.52 -18.54
N LEU A 33 11.44 2.58 -19.24
CA LEU A 33 12.09 3.74 -18.62
C LEU A 33 11.13 4.52 -17.70
N LEU A 34 9.87 4.70 -18.13
CA LEU A 34 8.85 5.36 -17.31
C LEU A 34 8.57 4.57 -16.01
N MET A 35 8.51 3.24 -16.06
CA MET A 35 8.32 2.39 -14.88
C MET A 35 9.45 2.55 -13.87
N VAL A 36 10.71 2.61 -14.31
CA VAL A 36 11.87 2.81 -13.43
C VAL A 36 11.85 4.17 -12.73
N ILE A 37 11.32 5.22 -13.36
CA ILE A 37 11.18 6.55 -12.74
C ILE A 37 9.98 6.61 -11.78
N LEU A 38 8.91 5.86 -12.05
CA LEU A 38 7.66 5.87 -11.26
C LEU A 38 7.75 5.06 -9.95
N ILE A 39 8.35 3.87 -9.99
CA ILE A 39 8.47 2.97 -8.84
C ILE A 39 9.26 3.54 -7.63
N PRO A 40 10.39 4.26 -7.77
CA PRO A 40 11.25 4.62 -6.62
C PRO A 40 10.53 5.42 -5.54
N ASN A 41 9.47 6.16 -5.89
CA ASN A 41 8.71 6.96 -4.94
C ASN A 41 7.66 6.14 -4.14
N ILE A 42 7.38 4.89 -4.51
CA ILE A 42 6.44 4.01 -3.79
C ILE A 42 7.12 3.32 -2.60
N SER A 43 8.42 3.06 -2.69
CA SER A 43 9.15 2.30 -1.66
C SER A 43 9.32 3.07 -0.35
N SER A 44 9.55 4.38 -0.41
CA SER A 44 9.88 5.21 0.76
C SER A 44 8.67 5.67 1.59
N GLN A 45 7.45 5.39 1.12
CA GLN A 45 6.22 5.71 1.85
C GLN A 45 5.78 4.57 2.78
N ARG A 46 6.18 3.32 2.50
CA ARG A 46 5.77 2.16 3.32
C ARG A 46 6.38 2.21 4.72
N ASP A 47 7.68 2.45 4.80
CA ASP A 47 8.38 2.50 6.09
C ASP A 47 7.88 3.64 6.98
N ARG A 48 7.59 4.83 6.40
CA ARG A 48 7.02 5.96 7.14
C ARG A 48 5.59 5.69 7.64
N ILE A 49 4.78 4.99 6.84
CA ILE A 49 3.42 4.62 7.24
C ILE A 49 3.45 3.61 8.39
N ASP A 50 4.38 2.65 8.33
CA ASP A 50 4.53 1.65 9.40
C ASP A 50 5.01 2.31 10.70
N GLU A 51 6.01 3.19 10.64
CA GLU A 51 6.52 3.92 11.81
C GLU A 51 5.46 4.86 12.43
N GLN A 52 4.75 5.63 11.59
CA GLN A 52 3.66 6.49 12.07
C GLN A 52 2.49 5.67 12.64
N GLY A 53 2.20 4.50 12.05
CA GLY A 53 1.18 3.59 12.55
C GLY A 53 1.52 3.01 13.92
N LYS A 54 2.80 2.66 14.16
CA LYS A 54 3.30 2.23 15.48
C LYS A 54 3.21 3.33 16.53
N ALA A 55 3.61 4.56 16.18
CA ALA A 55 3.55 5.70 17.09
C ALA A 55 2.10 6.03 17.50
N ASN A 56 1.18 6.08 16.53
CA ASN A 56 -0.22 6.41 16.78
C ASN A 56 -0.92 5.39 17.69
N ILE A 57 -0.72 4.08 17.47
CA ILE A 57 -1.38 3.07 18.31
C ILE A 57 -0.84 3.11 19.74
N THR A 58 0.46 3.38 19.91
CA THR A 58 1.10 3.53 21.22
C THR A 58 0.54 4.74 21.97
N GLU A 59 0.37 5.88 21.29
CA GLU A 59 -0.22 7.09 21.87
C GLU A 59 -1.68 6.86 22.30
N ILE A 60 -2.48 6.18 21.48
CA ILE A 60 -3.87 5.83 21.82
C ILE A 60 -3.90 4.95 23.07
N VAL A 61 -3.13 3.86 23.10
CA VAL A 61 -3.10 2.94 24.23
C VAL A 61 -2.64 3.65 25.50
N HIS A 62 -1.59 4.47 25.44
CA HIS A 62 -1.10 5.23 26.58
C HIS A 62 -2.13 6.25 27.07
N SER A 63 -2.77 7.00 26.17
CA SER A 63 -3.83 7.95 26.54
C SER A 63 -5.00 7.26 27.24
N GLN A 64 -5.41 6.09 26.74
CA GLN A 64 -6.48 5.31 27.35
C GLN A 64 -6.06 4.68 28.68
N ALA A 65 -4.82 4.21 28.81
CA ALA A 65 -4.25 3.73 30.06
C ALA A 65 -4.22 4.82 31.14
N GLN A 66 -3.81 6.03 30.77
CA GLN A 66 -3.84 7.19 31.66
C GLN A 66 -5.28 7.59 32.05
N ALA A 67 -6.21 7.55 31.10
CA ALA A 67 -7.61 7.85 31.37
C ALA A 67 -8.23 6.82 32.34
N TYR A 68 -7.93 5.54 32.16
CA TYR A 68 -8.32 4.48 33.08
C TYR A 68 -7.72 4.71 34.48
N GLN A 69 -6.42 5.00 34.58
CA GLN A 69 -5.76 5.27 35.86
C GLN A 69 -6.32 6.50 36.59
N MET A 70 -6.77 7.51 35.84
CA MET A 70 -7.38 8.72 36.38
C MET A 70 -8.76 8.46 36.99
N VAL A 71 -9.53 7.54 36.40
CA VAL A 71 -10.92 7.25 36.80
C VAL A 71 -10.99 6.10 37.81
N GLU A 72 -10.29 5.00 37.55
CA GLU A 72 -10.36 3.76 38.35
C GLU A 72 -9.19 3.59 39.34
N GLY A 73 -8.16 4.44 39.24
CA GLY A 73 -7.01 4.45 40.16
C GLY A 73 -5.80 3.65 39.68
N ALA A 74 -4.77 3.57 40.54
CA ALA A 74 -3.47 2.97 40.23
C ALA A 74 -3.47 1.43 40.32
N GLY A 75 -4.22 0.77 39.44
CA GLY A 75 -4.15 -0.68 39.21
C GLY A 75 -3.24 -1.03 38.02
N PRO A 76 -2.80 -2.29 37.89
CA PRO A 76 -2.09 -2.74 36.69
C PRO A 76 -3.01 -2.62 35.45
N VAL A 77 -2.54 -1.89 34.44
CA VAL A 77 -3.29 -1.67 33.19
C VAL A 77 -2.81 -2.67 32.15
N SER A 78 -3.70 -3.53 31.68
CA SER A 78 -3.45 -4.40 30.52
C SER A 78 -4.36 -4.00 29.36
N LEU A 79 -4.02 -4.44 28.14
CA LEU A 79 -4.89 -4.24 26.98
C LEU A 79 -6.27 -4.89 27.19
N ASP A 80 -6.32 -6.03 27.88
CA ASP A 80 -7.58 -6.71 28.23
C ASP A 80 -8.42 -5.92 29.23
N THR A 81 -7.77 -5.30 30.23
CA THR A 81 -8.42 -4.36 31.16
C THR A 81 -9.01 -3.16 30.43
N LEU A 82 -8.27 -2.60 29.47
CA LEU A 82 -8.73 -1.46 28.67
C LEU A 82 -9.90 -1.81 27.75
N VAL A 83 -9.94 -3.04 27.22
CA VAL A 83 -11.06 -3.51 26.38
C VAL A 83 -12.30 -3.83 27.22
N SER A 84 -12.13 -4.57 28.32
CA SER A 84 -13.23 -4.92 29.23
C SER A 84 -13.86 -3.68 29.88
N SER A 85 -13.04 -2.66 30.15
CA SER A 85 -13.50 -1.37 30.70
C SER A 85 -14.02 -0.41 29.61
N GLY A 86 -14.00 -0.81 28.32
CA GLY A 86 -14.56 -0.06 27.20
C GLY A 86 -13.71 1.12 26.69
N TYR A 87 -12.47 1.26 27.15
CA TYR A 87 -11.54 2.30 26.72
C TYR A 87 -10.87 1.97 25.38
N LEU A 88 -10.77 0.69 25.03
CA LEU A 88 -10.29 0.21 23.73
C LEU A 88 -11.29 -0.75 23.08
N THR A 89 -11.32 -0.74 21.75
CA THR A 89 -12.00 -1.80 20.99
C THR A 89 -11.10 -3.02 20.81
N ASP A 90 -11.69 -4.19 20.59
CA ASP A 90 -10.94 -5.42 20.28
C ASP A 90 -9.95 -5.23 19.14
N LYS A 91 -10.36 -4.48 18.10
CA LYS A 91 -9.51 -4.18 16.95
C LYS A 91 -8.29 -3.35 17.33
N GLN A 92 -8.44 -2.37 18.21
CA GLN A 92 -7.31 -1.53 18.65
C GLN A 92 -6.34 -2.32 19.53
N ALA A 93 -6.85 -3.20 20.40
CA ALA A 93 -6.01 -4.08 21.21
C ALA A 93 -5.25 -5.10 20.34
N ASP A 94 -5.88 -5.69 19.33
CA ASP A 94 -5.21 -6.59 18.38
C ASP A 94 -4.16 -5.86 17.53
N GLU A 95 -4.45 -4.64 17.08
CA GLU A 95 -3.47 -3.81 16.38
C GLU A 95 -2.30 -3.42 17.28
N ALA A 96 -2.53 -3.15 18.57
CA ALA A 96 -1.49 -2.85 19.54
C ALA A 96 -0.53 -4.04 19.71
N VAL A 97 -1.04 -5.27 19.90
CA VAL A 97 -0.20 -6.49 19.98
C VAL A 97 0.61 -6.71 18.71
N LYS A 98 0.05 -6.39 17.55
CA LYS A 98 0.74 -6.58 16.26
C LYS A 98 1.84 -5.55 15.98
N ARG A 99 1.70 -4.34 16.53
CA ARG A 99 2.52 -3.18 16.13
C ARG A 99 3.42 -2.67 17.26
N MET A 100 3.09 -2.85 18.53
CA MET A 100 3.91 -2.43 19.66
C MET A 100 4.99 -3.47 19.97
N ASP A 101 6.25 -3.05 19.89
CA ASP A 101 7.38 -3.89 20.25
C ASP A 101 7.42 -4.04 21.78
N GLY A 102 7.27 -5.27 22.30
CA GLY A 102 7.33 -5.57 23.74
C GLY A 102 6.01 -6.03 24.39
N ILE A 103 4.89 -6.03 23.66
CA ILE A 103 3.63 -6.66 24.07
C ILE A 103 3.48 -7.97 23.28
N ASN A 104 3.69 -9.12 23.93
CA ASN A 104 3.53 -10.43 23.32
C ASN A 104 2.08 -10.96 23.44
N SER A 105 1.29 -10.39 24.36
CA SER A 105 -0.09 -10.79 24.64
C SER A 105 -0.93 -9.65 25.20
N ARG A 106 -2.25 -9.69 24.99
CA ARG A 106 -3.22 -8.72 25.54
C ARG A 106 -3.25 -8.69 27.07
N ALA A 107 -2.72 -9.74 27.70
CA ALA A 107 -2.56 -9.87 29.15
C ALA A 107 -1.31 -9.17 29.70
N ASP A 108 -0.40 -8.70 28.84
CA ASP A 108 0.80 -8.01 29.27
C ASP A 108 0.45 -6.62 29.80
N THR A 109 1.15 -6.21 30.86
CA THR A 109 0.95 -4.88 31.46
C THR A 109 1.52 -3.83 30.53
N VAL A 110 0.67 -2.86 30.17
CA VAL A 110 1.08 -1.65 29.47
C VAL A 110 1.81 -0.76 30.48
N GLN A 111 3.14 -0.67 30.35
CA GLN A 111 3.96 0.27 31.12
C GLN A 111 4.21 1.54 30.32
#